data_AF-A0A2M7XV56-F1
#
_entry.id   AF-A0A2M7XV56-F1
#
_cell.length_a   1.000
_cell.length_b   1.000
_cell.length_c   1.000
_cell.angle_alpha   90.00
_cell.angle_beta   90.00
_cell.angle_gamma   90.00
#
_symmetry.space_group_name_H-M   'P 1'
#
loop_
_entity.id
_entity.type
_entity.pdbx_description
1 polymer ?
#
loop_
_entity_poly.entity_id
_entity_poly.type
_entity_poly.pdbx_seq_one_letter_code
_entity_poly.pdbx_strand_id
1 'polypeptide(L)'
;LAWFPVSGLHSVGADSFTTWAYFKDFMSHVILPLIIWTYGSFSALSRYMRGSMLEVIRQDYIRTARAKGLSERIVVYKHALRNSLIPIITMLA
;
A
#
# COMPACT_ATOMS: atom_id res chain seq x y z
N LEU A 1 25.18 4.83 14.00
CA LEU A 1 23.79 4.72 13.53
C LEU A 1 23.07 3.76 14.46
N ALA A 2 22.21 4.26 15.35
CA ALA A 2 21.42 3.46 16.30
C ALA A 2 19.97 3.99 16.32
N TRP A 3 19.41 4.23 15.13
CA TRP A 3 18.08 4.81 14.99
C TRP A 3 16.97 3.82 15.31
N PHE A 4 17.24 2.52 15.17
CA PHE A 4 16.31 1.45 15.48
C PHE A 4 16.97 0.38 16.36
N PRO A 5 16.22 -0.18 17.32
CA PRO A 5 16.70 -1.24 18.20
C PRO A 5 16.95 -2.52 17.41
N VAL A 6 18.06 -3.19 17.72
CA VAL A 6 18.57 -4.33 16.95
C VAL A 6 17.93 -5.66 17.39
N SER A 7 17.35 -5.70 18.60
CA SER A 7 16.77 -6.91 19.20
C SER A 7 15.82 -6.53 20.34
N GLY A 8 14.74 -7.32 20.52
CA GLY A 8 13.72 -7.15 21.56
C GLY A 8 12.42 -6.52 21.05
N LEU A 9 11.30 -6.82 21.72
CA LEU A 9 10.00 -6.13 21.49
C LEU A 9 9.87 -4.84 22.30
N HIS A 10 10.72 -4.69 23.33
CA HIS A 10 10.75 -3.57 24.25
C HIS A 10 12.20 -3.29 24.69
N SER A 11 12.50 -2.04 25.03
CA SER A 11 13.78 -1.68 25.65
C SER A 11 13.89 -2.21 27.09
N VAL A 12 15.12 -2.50 27.53
CA VAL A 12 15.41 -3.04 28.87
C VAL A 12 14.94 -2.01 29.92
N GLY A 13 13.94 -2.37 30.74
CA GLY A 13 13.32 -1.49 31.74
C GLY A 13 11.92 -0.97 31.37
N ALA A 14 11.31 -1.44 30.27
CA ALA A 14 10.03 -0.96 29.77
C ALA A 14 8.85 -1.05 30.76
N ASP A 15 8.91 -1.97 31.73
CA ASP A 15 7.89 -2.15 32.77
C ASP A 15 7.82 -0.97 33.76
N SER A 16 8.83 -0.08 33.76
CA SER A 16 8.90 1.08 34.67
C SER A 16 8.43 2.41 34.02
N PHE A 17 8.06 2.40 32.74
CA PHE A 17 7.70 3.61 31.99
C PHE A 17 6.21 3.99 32.10
N THR A 18 5.93 5.29 31.97
CA THR A 18 4.57 5.82 31.79
C THR A 18 3.94 5.25 30.52
N THR A 19 2.61 5.05 30.50
CA THR A 19 1.86 4.43 29.38
C THR A 19 2.21 5.01 28.00
N TRP A 20 2.47 6.32 27.92
CA TRP A 20 2.87 6.98 26.67
C TRP A 20 4.29 6.65 26.21
N ALA A 21 5.24 6.55 27.15
CA ALA A 21 6.63 6.20 26.85
C ALA A 21 6.74 4.73 26.40
N TYR A 22 5.95 3.83 27.01
CA TYR A 22 5.84 2.44 26.57
C TYR A 22 5.30 2.31 25.13
N PHE A 23 4.25 3.06 24.79
CA PHE A 23 3.69 3.06 23.43
C PHE A 23 4.71 3.53 22.38
N LYS A 24 5.47 4.60 22.67
CA LYS A 24 6.50 5.13 21.77
C LYS A 24 7.64 4.13 21.57
N ASP A 25 8.06 3.46 22.63
CA ASP A 25 9.09 2.41 22.58
C ASP A 25 8.64 1.26 21.66
N PHE A 26 7.45 0.71 21.91
CA PHE A 26 6.88 -0.36 21.10
C PHE A 26 6.76 0.01 19.61
N MET A 27 6.24 1.19 19.29
CA MET A 27 6.14 1.67 17.90
C MET A 27 7.51 1.75 17.21
N SER A 28 8.56 2.18 17.92
CA SER A 28 9.91 2.24 17.34
C SER A 28 10.49 0.86 17.04
N HIS A 29 10.17 -0.18 17.83
CA HIS A 29 10.64 -1.55 17.59
C HIS A 29 9.89 -2.23 16.45
N VAL A 30 8.59 -1.92 16.26
CA VAL A 30 7.73 -2.64 15.30
C VAL A 30 7.66 -1.98 13.92
N ILE A 31 7.83 -0.66 13.82
CA ILE A 31 7.57 0.04 12.56
C ILE A 31 8.53 -0.36 11.42
N LEU A 32 9.82 -0.55 11.71
CA LEU A 32 10.80 -0.93 10.71
C LEU A 32 10.59 -2.36 10.18
N PRO A 33 10.49 -3.41 11.04
CA PRO A 33 10.16 -4.77 10.58
C PRO A 33 8.85 -4.83 9.80
N LEU A 34 7.82 -4.10 10.25
CA LEU A 34 6.51 -4.11 9.62
C LEU A 34 6.55 -3.45 8.23
N ILE A 35 7.27 -2.34 8.07
CA ILE A 35 7.49 -1.72 6.75
C ILE A 35 8.24 -2.67 5.83
N ILE A 36 9.33 -3.29 6.28
CA ILE A 36 10.11 -4.22 5.45
C ILE A 36 9.24 -5.42 5.01
N TRP A 37 8.48 -5.97 5.95
CA TRP A 37 7.55 -7.07 5.69
C TRP A 37 6.49 -6.71 4.64
N THR A 38 5.84 -5.55 4.81
CA THR A 38 4.77 -5.09 3.90
C THR A 38 5.30 -4.64 2.55
N TYR A 39 6.48 -4.04 2.50
CA TYR A 39 7.08 -3.55 1.25
C TYR A 39 7.43 -4.70 0.29
N GLY A 40 7.81 -5.86 0.82
CA GLY A 40 8.07 -7.07 0.03
C GLY A 40 6.89 -7.48 -0.85
N SER A 41 5.69 -7.60 -0.26
CA SER A 41 4.47 -7.95 -1.00
C SER A 41 3.96 -6.79 -1.87
N PHE A 42 4.14 -5.54 -1.41
CA PHE A 42 3.72 -4.35 -2.14
C PHE A 42 4.39 -4.22 -3.52
N SER A 43 5.66 -4.61 -3.65
CA SER A 43 6.40 -4.60 -4.92
C SER A 43 5.72 -5.44 -6.01
N ALA A 44 5.25 -6.64 -5.67
CA ALA A 44 4.54 -7.52 -6.60
C ALA A 44 3.18 -6.92 -6.97
N LEU A 45 2.42 -6.47 -5.96
CA LEU A 45 1.12 -5.84 -6.14
C LEU A 45 1.17 -4.64 -7.10
N SER A 46 2.20 -3.79 -6.96
CA SER A 46 2.41 -2.64 -7.84
C SER A 46 2.62 -3.04 -9.30
N ARG A 47 3.38 -4.11 -9.56
CA ARG A 47 3.58 -4.63 -10.93
C ARG A 47 2.28 -5.17 -11.52
N TYR A 48 1.50 -5.92 -10.74
CA TYR A 48 0.20 -6.41 -11.19
C TYR A 48 -0.78 -5.28 -11.52
N MET A 49 -0.85 -4.28 -10.64
CA MET A 49 -1.71 -3.11 -10.85
C MET A 49 -1.33 -2.32 -12.09
N ARG A 50 -0.03 -2.17 -12.37
CA ARG A 50 0.43 -1.53 -13.60
C ARG A 50 0.01 -2.31 -14.84
N GLY A 51 0.12 -3.64 -14.81
CA GLY A 51 -0.33 -4.52 -15.89
C GLY A 51 -1.82 -4.39 -16.16
N SER A 52 -2.65 -4.55 -15.13
CA SER A 52 -4.11 -4.47 -15.26
C SER A 52 -4.60 -3.09 -15.71
N MET A 53 -3.97 -2.01 -15.24
CA MET A 53 -4.29 -0.65 -15.71
C MET A 53 -4.00 -0.46 -17.20
N LEU A 54 -2.91 -1.01 -17.72
CA LEU A 54 -2.58 -0.92 -19.14
C LEU A 54 -3.59 -1.66 -20.01
N GLU A 55 -4.07 -2.82 -19.56
CA GLU A 55 -5.13 -3.55 -20.24
C GLU A 55 -6.44 -2.77 -20.24
N VAL A 56 -6.83 -2.22 -19.09
CA VAL A 56 -8.08 -1.47 -18.93
C VAL A 56 -8.10 -0.18 -19.74
N ILE A 57 -7.01 0.59 -19.78
CA ILE A 57 -6.94 1.84 -20.55
C ILE A 57 -7.20 1.62 -22.06
N ARG A 58 -6.91 0.41 -22.57
CA ARG A 58 -7.11 0.06 -23.98
C ARG A 58 -8.53 -0.39 -24.30
N GLN A 59 -9.41 -0.50 -23.30
CA GLN A 59 -10.80 -0.93 -23.49
C GLN A 59 -11.67 0.19 -24.08
N ASP A 60 -12.66 -0.18 -24.87
CA ASP A 60 -13.46 0.78 -25.65
C ASP A 60 -14.37 1.66 -24.78
N TYR A 61 -14.76 1.22 -23.57
CA TYR A 61 -15.51 2.11 -22.66
C TYR A 61 -14.65 3.25 -22.12
N ILE A 62 -13.33 3.10 -22.02
CA ILE A 62 -12.41 4.18 -21.66
C ILE A 62 -12.31 5.18 -22.80
N ARG A 63 -12.22 4.71 -24.05
CA ARG A 63 -12.27 5.57 -25.24
C ARG A 63 -13.58 6.33 -25.32
N THR A 64 -14.69 5.67 -25.00
CA THR A 64 -16.02 6.27 -24.96
C THR A 64 -16.12 7.32 -23.85
N ALA A 65 -15.55 7.04 -22.67
CA ALA A 65 -15.51 8.00 -21.56
C ALA A 65 -14.72 9.26 -21.93
N ARG A 66 -13.59 9.11 -22.64
CA ARG A 66 -12.83 10.24 -23.19
C ARG A 66 -13.61 11.00 -24.26
N ALA A 67 -14.27 10.30 -25.17
CA ALA A 67 -15.09 10.91 -26.23
C ALA A 67 -16.29 11.69 -25.66
N LYS A 68 -16.80 11.30 -24.48
CA LYS A 68 -17.82 12.06 -23.73
C LYS A 68 -17.30 13.35 -23.10
N GLY A 69 -16.00 13.66 -23.22
CA GLY A 69 -15.40 14.88 -22.66
C GLY A 69 -15.10 14.81 -21.16
N LEU A 70 -15.08 13.61 -20.56
CA LEU A 70 -14.69 13.46 -19.15
C LEU A 70 -13.22 13.82 -18.96
N SER A 71 -12.91 14.49 -17.84
CA SER A 71 -11.52 14.80 -17.49
C SER A 71 -10.70 13.54 -17.23
N GLU A 72 -9.42 13.55 -17.56
CA GLU A 72 -8.59 12.33 -17.44
C GLU A 72 -8.49 11.82 -16.00
N ARG A 73 -8.58 12.69 -15.01
CA ARG A 73 -8.66 12.26 -13.61
C ARG A 73 -9.90 11.39 -13.36
N ILE A 74 -11.06 11.75 -13.90
CA ILE A 74 -12.28 10.96 -13.72
C ILE A 74 -12.19 9.64 -14.49
N VAL A 75 -11.64 9.65 -15.70
CA VAL A 75 -11.45 8.43 -16.48
C VAL A 75 -10.50 7.47 -15.76
N VAL A 76 -9.35 7.95 -15.29
CA VAL A 76 -8.36 7.12 -14.58
C VAL A 76 -8.89 6.63 -13.23
N TYR A 77 -9.34 7.51 -12.33
CA TYR A 77 -9.71 7.11 -10.97
C TYR A 77 -11.06 6.38 -10.88
N LYS A 78 -12.05 6.80 -11.68
CA LYS A 78 -13.42 6.24 -11.57
C LYS A 78 -13.65 5.07 -12.53
N HIS A 79 -13.07 5.10 -13.73
CA HIS A 79 -13.35 4.10 -14.76
C HIS A 79 -12.22 3.08 -14.90
N ALA A 80 -10.96 3.53 -14.97
CA ALA A 80 -9.84 2.62 -15.19
C ALA A 80 -9.44 1.89 -13.90
N LEU A 81 -9.15 2.63 -12.83
CA LEU A 81 -8.68 2.12 -11.54
C LEU A 81 -9.66 1.12 -10.93
N ARG A 82 -10.96 1.45 -10.92
CA ARG A 82 -11.99 0.60 -10.33
C ARG A 82 -12.10 -0.75 -11.06
N ASN A 83 -11.96 -0.76 -12.38
CA ASN A 83 -12.03 -1.99 -13.17
C ASN A 83 -10.69 -2.74 -13.19
N SER A 84 -9.55 -2.06 -13.08
CA SER A 84 -8.23 -2.69 -13.04
C SER A 84 -7.95 -3.40 -11.71
N LEU A 85 -8.76 -3.16 -10.67
CA LEU A 85 -8.67 -3.84 -9.38
C LEU A 85 -9.32 -5.23 -9.38
N ILE A 86 -10.16 -5.57 -10.36
CA ILE A 86 -10.85 -6.88 -10.41
C ILE A 86 -9.85 -8.04 -10.35
N PRO A 87 -8.76 -8.08 -11.15
CA PRO A 87 -7.78 -9.17 -11.11
C PRO A 87 -7.02 -9.23 -9.77
N ILE A 88 -6.76 -8.07 -9.16
CA ILE A 88 -6.04 -7.97 -7.89
C ILE A 88 -6.87 -8.55 -6.75
N ILE A 89 -8.17 -8.24 -6.72
CA ILE A 89 -9.08 -8.78 -5.70
C ILE A 89 -9.13 -10.31 -5.82
N THR A 90 -9.18 -10.85 -7.03
CA THR A 90 -9.17 -12.30 -7.25
C THR A 90 -7.86 -12.97 -6.82
N MET A 91 -6.72 -12.29 -6.93
CA MET A 91 -5.44 -12.81 -6.47
C MET A 91 -5.29 -12.79 -4.94
N LEU A 92 -6.02 -11.89 -4.26
CA LEU A 92 -5.96 -11.70 -2.81
C LEU A 92 -7.09 -12.44 -2.05
N ALA A 93 -8.12 -12.88 -2.75
CA ALA A 93 -9.24 -13.67 -2.23
C ALA A 93 -8.89 -15.16 -2.18
#